data_AF-A0A0N0DRD4-F1
#
_entry.id   AF-A0A0N0DRD4-F1
#
_cell.length_a   1.000
_cell.length_b   1.000
_cell.length_c   1.000
_cell.angle_alpha   90.00
_cell.angle_beta   90.00
_cell.angle_gamma   90.00
#
_symmetry.space_group_name_H-M   'P 1'
#
loop_
_entity.id
_entity.type
_entity.pdbx_description
1 polymer ?
#
loop_
_entity_poly.entity_id
_entity_poly.type
_entity_poly.pdbx_seq_one_letter_code
_entity_poly.pdbx_strand_id
1 'polypeptide(L)'
;MSNGAVAPPPDPGAKEHLNFEGRVRAEKRKDVLVDAYNNYLAAHPEINPLLHDIMQHVLVHKPDHPLEAIRDYVKSRSPETQVGNATQE
;
A
#
# COMPACT_ATOMS: atom_id res chain seq x y z
N MET A 1 34.82 0.58 -44.24
CA MET A 1 34.62 0.78 -42.80
C MET A 1 33.84 2.09 -42.65
N SER A 2 32.53 2.03 -42.37
CA SER A 2 31.69 3.23 -42.22
C SER A 2 31.35 3.39 -40.74
N ASN A 3 31.74 4.52 -40.15
CA ASN A 3 31.60 4.81 -38.74
C ASN A 3 30.12 5.00 -38.36
N GLY A 4 29.71 4.33 -37.28
CA GLY A 4 28.38 4.45 -36.71
C GLY A 4 28.13 5.84 -36.13
N ALA A 5 27.08 6.50 -36.62
CA ALA A 5 26.51 7.66 -35.94
C ALA A 5 25.57 7.15 -34.83
N VAL A 6 26.07 7.11 -33.60
CA VAL A 6 25.22 6.96 -32.41
C VAL A 6 24.41 8.24 -32.25
N ALA A 7 23.08 8.11 -32.27
CA ALA A 7 22.18 9.23 -31.96
C ALA A 7 22.46 9.74 -30.54
N PRO A 8 22.38 11.07 -30.30
CA PRO A 8 22.62 11.63 -28.97
C PRO A 8 21.64 11.02 -27.95
N PRO A 9 22.08 10.79 -26.69
CA PRO A 9 21.21 10.24 -25.66
C PRO A 9 20.05 11.21 -25.39
N PRO A 10 18.84 10.68 -25.10
CA PRO A 10 17.69 11.52 -24.80
C PRO A 10 17.94 12.35 -23.54
N ASP A 11 17.59 13.64 -23.63
CA ASP A 11 17.75 14.63 -22.58
C ASP A 11 16.93 14.23 -21.33
N PRO A 12 17.55 14.05 -20.15
CA PRO A 12 16.87 13.62 -18.93
C PRO A 12 15.92 14.68 -18.32
N GLY A 13 15.79 15.85 -18.95
CA GLY A 13 14.98 16.97 -18.46
C GLY A 13 13.55 17.08 -19.01
N ALA A 14 13.11 16.19 -19.91
CA ALA A 14 11.76 16.25 -20.47
C ALA A 14 10.71 15.80 -19.44
N LYS A 15 10.33 16.71 -18.53
CA LYS A 15 9.09 16.59 -17.75
C LYS A 15 7.98 16.29 -18.73
N GLU A 16 7.39 15.09 -18.67
CA GLU A 16 6.28 14.70 -19.53
C GLU A 16 5.19 15.79 -19.44
N HIS A 17 5.04 16.58 -20.50
CA HIS A 17 3.87 17.42 -20.66
C HIS A 17 2.70 16.45 -20.73
N LEU A 18 1.88 16.41 -19.66
CA LEU A 18 0.64 15.64 -19.58
C LEU A 18 -0.29 16.06 -20.71
N ASN A 19 -0.10 15.45 -21.88
CA ASN A 19 -0.96 15.57 -23.03
C ASN A 19 -2.34 14.97 -22.68
N PHE A 20 -3.37 15.37 -23.42
CA PHE A 20 -4.75 14.91 -23.18
C PHE A 20 -4.84 13.37 -23.10
N GLU A 21 -4.06 12.68 -23.93
CA GLU A 21 -3.96 11.23 -23.95
C GLU A 21 -3.36 10.64 -22.65
N GLY A 22 -2.33 11.26 -22.09
CA GLY A 22 -1.71 10.90 -20.83
C GLY A 22 -2.66 11.09 -19.65
N ARG A 23 -3.47 12.17 -19.65
CA ARG A 23 -4.52 12.39 -18.65
C ARG A 23 -5.62 11.32 -18.74
N VAL A 24 -6.09 11.00 -19.95
CA VAL A 24 -7.11 9.95 -20.15
C VAL A 24 -6.58 8.58 -19.74
N ARG A 25 -5.31 8.28 -20.00
CA ARG A 25 -4.66 7.03 -19.56
C ARG A 25 -4.55 6.95 -18.04
N ALA A 26 -4.19 8.05 -17.37
CA ALA A 26 -4.15 8.12 -15.92
C ALA A 26 -5.55 7.96 -15.30
N GLU A 27 -6.57 8.59 -15.87
CA GLU A 27 -7.96 8.49 -15.40
C GLU A 27 -8.52 7.07 -15.55
N LYS A 28 -8.38 6.45 -16.74
CA LYS A 28 -8.80 5.05 -16.96
C LYS A 28 -8.09 4.09 -16.01
N ARG A 29 -6.80 4.34 -15.71
CA ARG A 29 -6.04 3.54 -14.75
C ARG A 29 -6.56 3.72 -13.33
N LYS A 30 -7.07 4.91 -12.97
CA LYS A 30 -7.72 5.16 -11.68
C LYS A 30 -8.95 4.28 -11.52
N ASP A 31 -9.81 4.22 -12.53
CA ASP A 31 -11.04 3.42 -12.45
C ASP A 31 -10.74 1.93 -12.31
N VAL A 32 -9.79 1.42 -13.09
CA VAL A 32 -9.32 0.02 -12.96
C VAL A 32 -8.74 -0.27 -11.58
N LEU A 33 -8.00 0.67 -10.99
CA LEU A 33 -7.45 0.52 -9.64
C LEU A 33 -8.54 0.56 -8.57
N VAL A 34 -9.53 1.44 -8.72
CA VAL A 34 -10.69 1.53 -7.81
C VAL A 34 -11.51 0.24 -7.86
N ASP A 35 -11.79 -0.26 -9.06
CA ASP A 35 -12.53 -1.52 -9.24
C ASP A 35 -11.75 -2.71 -8.65
N ALA A 36 -10.44 -2.79 -8.90
CA ALA A 36 -9.59 -3.81 -8.33
C ALA A 36 -9.56 -3.75 -6.78
N TYR A 37 -9.47 -2.55 -6.21
CA TYR A 37 -9.52 -2.33 -4.77
C TYR A 37 -10.87 -2.75 -4.18
N ASN A 38 -11.98 -2.34 -4.79
CA ASN A 38 -13.32 -2.70 -4.33
C ASN A 38 -13.55 -4.21 -4.41
N ASN A 39 -13.10 -4.85 -5.48
CA ASN A 39 -13.17 -6.30 -5.64
C ASN A 39 -12.33 -7.03 -4.58
N TYR A 40 -11.14 -6.51 -4.28
CA TYR A 40 -10.30 -7.06 -3.22
C TYR A 40 -10.96 -6.96 -1.84
N LEU A 41 -11.50 -5.79 -1.49
CA LEU A 41 -12.23 -5.63 -0.22
C LEU A 41 -13.48 -6.52 -0.14
N ALA A 42 -14.21 -6.69 -1.24
CA ALA A 42 -15.37 -7.56 -1.30
C ALA A 42 -15.00 -9.04 -1.14
N ALA A 43 -13.85 -9.46 -1.68
CA ALA A 43 -13.32 -10.81 -1.53
C ALA A 43 -12.77 -11.11 -0.13
N HIS A 44 -12.45 -10.06 0.64
CA HIS A 44 -11.83 -10.15 1.97
C HIS A 44 -12.64 -9.41 3.03
N PRO A 45 -13.85 -9.92 3.39
CA PRO A 45 -14.72 -9.26 4.37
C PRO A 45 -14.08 -9.12 5.76
N GLU A 46 -13.06 -9.93 6.07
CA GLU A 46 -12.28 -9.89 7.31
C GLU A 46 -11.43 -8.61 7.47
N ILE A 47 -11.07 -7.94 6.38
CA ILE A 47 -10.16 -6.78 6.41
C ILE A 47 -10.83 -5.56 7.06
N ASN A 48 -12.09 -5.26 6.72
CA ASN A 48 -12.77 -4.07 7.23
C ASN A 48 -12.92 -4.07 8.76
N PRO A 49 -13.37 -5.16 9.42
CA PRO A 49 -13.41 -5.25 10.88
C PRO A 49 -12.02 -5.10 11.51
N LEU A 50 -10.98 -5.70 10.94
CA LEU A 50 -9.61 -5.59 11.45
C LEU A 50 -9.12 -4.14 11.39
N LEU A 51 -9.31 -3.46 10.26
CA LEU A 51 -8.94 -2.05 10.12
C LEU A 51 -9.71 -1.16 11.10
N HIS A 52 -11.00 -1.44 11.31
CA HIS A 52 -11.81 -0.69 12.27
C HIS A 52 -11.28 -0.83 13.70
N ASP A 53 -10.95 -2.05 14.11
CA ASP A 53 -10.41 -2.36 15.44
C ASP A 53 -9.03 -1.69 15.68
N ILE A 54 -8.14 -1.73 14.68
CA ILE A 54 -6.86 -1.01 14.71
C ILE A 54 -7.08 0.51 14.87
N MET A 55 -7.97 1.09 14.05
CA MET A 55 -8.24 2.52 14.09
C MET A 55 -8.86 2.95 15.43
N GLN A 56 -9.78 2.16 15.97
CA GLN A 56 -10.37 2.40 17.28
C GLN A 56 -9.30 2.40 18.38
N HIS A 57 -8.38 1.43 18.36
CA HIS A 57 -7.28 1.38 19.32
C HIS A 57 -6.44 2.67 19.29
N VAL A 58 -6.04 3.13 18.10
CA VAL A 58 -5.22 4.36 17.96
C VAL A 58 -5.99 5.60 18.38
N LEU A 59 -7.26 5.75 17.98
CA LEU A 59 -8.05 6.94 18.27
C LEU A 59 -8.41 7.08 19.75
N VAL A 60 -8.55 5.96 20.47
CA VAL A 60 -8.80 5.95 21.91
C VAL A 60 -7.54 6.30 22.69
N HIS A 61 -6.41 5.66 22.38
CA HIS A 61 -5.18 5.80 23.15
C HIS A 61 -4.35 7.03 22.76
N LYS A 62 -4.56 7.56 21.55
CA LYS A 62 -3.86 8.74 20.99
C LYS A 62 -2.34 8.73 21.28
N PRO A 63 -1.65 7.64 20.92
CA PRO A 63 -0.22 7.52 21.20
C PRO A 63 0.59 8.58 20.43
N ASP A 64 1.71 9.00 21.01
CA ASP A 64 2.66 9.92 20.35
C ASP A 64 3.28 9.31 19.07
N HIS A 65 3.37 7.98 19.02
CA HIS A 65 3.90 7.20 17.90
C HIS A 65 2.84 6.22 17.35
N PRO A 66 1.88 6.69 16.53
CA PRO A 66 0.71 5.89 16.14
C PRO A 66 1.05 4.68 15.28
N LEU A 67 2.06 4.76 14.41
CA LEU A 67 2.44 3.63 13.55
C LEU A 67 3.09 2.49 14.35
N GLU A 68 3.87 2.83 15.38
CA GLU A 68 4.47 1.84 16.28
C GLU A 68 3.40 1.15 17.12
N ALA A 69 2.45 1.92 17.66
CA ALA A 69 1.31 1.39 18.38
C ALA A 69 0.45 0.45 17.52
N ILE A 70 0.18 0.80 16.25
CA ILE A 70 -0.52 -0.09 15.31
C ILE A 70 0.24 -1.39 15.12
N ARG A 71 1.54 -1.33 14.86
CA ARG A 71 2.38 -2.52 14.66
C ARG A 71 2.32 -3.45 15.88
N ASP A 72 2.48 -2.89 17.07
CA ASP A 72 2.54 -3.66 18.31
C ASP A 72 1.15 -4.24 18.65
N TYR A 73 0.09 -3.47 18.38
CA TYR A 73 -1.30 -3.92 18.48
C TYR A 73 -1.59 -5.12 17.57
N VAL A 74 -1.23 -5.02 16.28
CA VAL A 74 -1.41 -6.11 15.31
C VAL A 74 -0.62 -7.35 15.72
N LYS A 75 0.65 -7.19 16.14
CA LYS A 75 1.49 -8.31 16.61
C LYS A 75 0.87 -9.05 17.80
N SER A 76 0.29 -8.32 18.75
CA SER A 76 -0.33 -8.92 19.94
C SER A 76 -1.54 -9.81 19.62
N ARG A 77 -2.20 -9.56 18.48
CA ARG A 77 -3.35 -10.34 17.99
C ARG A 77 -2.97 -11.44 17.00
N SER A 78 -1.74 -11.49 16.50
CA SER A 78 -1.28 -12.56 15.63
C SER A 78 -1.11 -13.86 16.44
N PRO A 79 -1.71 -14.99 15.99
CA PRO A 79 -1.74 -16.24 16.76
C PRO A 79 -0.36 -16.85 17.01
N GLU A 80 0.66 -16.47 16.25
CA GLU A 80 2.04 -16.96 16.40
C GLU A 80 2.71 -16.55 17.72
N THR A 81 2.18 -15.55 18.43
CA THR A 81 2.79 -15.06 19.69
C THR A 81 2.33 -15.84 20.94
N GLN A 82 1.31 -16.72 20.84
CA GLN A 82 0.72 -17.38 22.02
C GLN A 82 1.24 -18.80 22.32
N VAL A 83 2.03 -19.42 21.44
CA VAL A 83 2.49 -20.82 21.62
C VAL A 83 3.71 -20.96 22.56
N GLY A 84 4.31 -19.84 23.00
CA GLY A 84 5.57 -19.85 23.78
C GLY A 84 5.46 -20.01 25.30
N ASN A 85 4.27 -19.88 25.91
CA ASN A 85 4.14 -19.76 27.37
C ASN A 85 3.36 -20.89 28.07
N ALA A 86 2.97 -21.95 27.36
CA ALA A 86 2.22 -23.07 27.94
C ALA A 86 3.03 -24.37 27.82
N THR A 87 4.03 -24.56 28.69
CA THR A 87 4.48 -25.86 29.25
C THR A 87 5.69 -25.59 30.16
N GLN A 88 5.43 -25.27 31.43
CA GLN A 88 6.30 -25.62 32.56
C GLN A 88 5.39 -25.87 33.77
N GLU A 89 4.87 -27.10 33.85
CA GLU A 89 4.50 -27.74 35.12
C GLU A 89 5.38 -28.97 35.30
#